data_AF-A0A223ECB6-F1
#
_entry.id   AF-A0A223ECB6-F1
#
_cell.length_a   1.000
_cell.length_b   1.000
_cell.length_c   1.000
_cell.angle_alpha   90.00
_cell.angle_beta   90.00
_cell.angle_gamma   90.00
#
_symmetry.space_group_name_H-M   'P 1'
#
loop_
_entity.id
_entity.type
_entity.pdbx_description
1 polymer ?
#
loop_
_entity_poly.entity_id
_entity_poly.type
_entity_poly.pdbx_seq_one_letter_code
_entity_poly.pdbx_strand_id
1 'polypeptide(L)' 'MFSNIGIPGLILVLIIALIIFGPKKLPEIGRAFGRTLTEFKSATNGLVKDEDKDEGKNPELTTVEKKQDESTVS' A
#
# COMPACT_ATOMS: atom_id res chain seq x y z
N MET A 1 35.37 12.33 8.22
CA MET A 1 35.43 11.35 9.33
C MET A 1 34.06 10.78 9.72
N PHE A 2 32.95 11.52 9.58
CA PHE A 2 31.60 11.02 9.90
C PHE A 2 30.92 10.17 8.82
N SER A 3 31.42 10.15 7.58
CA SER A 3 30.78 9.40 6.47
C SER A 3 30.85 7.86 6.61
N ASN A 4 31.59 7.34 7.60
CA ASN A 4 31.59 5.91 7.95
C ASN A 4 30.50 5.55 8.98
N ILE A 5 29.78 6.54 9.53
CA ILE A 5 28.58 6.36 10.36
C ILE A 5 27.37 6.13 9.43
N GLY A 6 27.44 5.07 8.64
CA GLY A 6 26.31 4.61 7.84
C GLY A 6 25.26 3.92 8.73
N ILE A 7 24.76 2.78 8.24
CA ILE A 7 23.83 1.91 8.95
C ILE A 7 24.24 1.61 10.42
N PRO A 8 25.53 1.42 10.77
CA PRO A 8 25.92 1.18 12.16
C PRO A 8 25.54 2.30 13.14
N GLY A 9 25.64 3.57 12.74
CA GLY A 9 25.26 4.67 13.63
C GLY A 9 23.75 4.84 13.75
N LEU A 10 23.00 4.55 12.68
CA LEU A 10 21.53 4.50 12.74
C LEU A 10 21.05 3.44 13.73
N ILE A 11 21.70 2.27 13.76
CA ILE A 11 21.38 1.19 14.71
C ILE A 11 21.64 1.66 16.15
N LEU A 12 22.74 2.35 16.42
CA LEU A 12 23.05 2.88 17.75
C LEU A 12 21.97 3.86 18.24
N VAL A 13 21.53 4.78 17.37
CA VAL A 13 20.45 5.72 17.67
C VAL A 13 19.13 4.97 17.91
N LEU A 14 18.83 3.96 17.08
CA LEU A 14 17.64 3.13 17.26
C LEU A 14 17.67 2.42 18.62
N ILE A 15 18.79 1.85 19.05
CA ILE A 15 18.88 1.19 20.36
C ILE A 15 18.55 2.16 21.49
N ILE A 16 19.11 3.38 21.48
CA ILE A 16 18.82 4.40 22.49
C ILE A 16 17.33 4.78 22.46
N ALA A 17 16.77 5.01 21.27
CA ALA A 17 15.35 5.30 21.11
C ALA A 17 14.47 4.14 21.60
N LEU A 18 14.88 2.89 21.37
CA LEU A 18 14.19 1.70 21.83
C LEU A 18 14.25 1.51 23.34
N ILE A 19 15.29 1.99 24.02
CA ILE A 19 15.34 1.97 25.49
C ILE A 19 14.33 2.97 26.06
N ILE A 20 14.22 4.15 25.47
CA ILE A 20 13.31 5.22 25.93
C ILE A 20 11.85 4.88 25.60
N PHE A 21 11.58 4.51 24.34
CA PHE A 21 10.23 4.29 23.84
C PHE A 21 9.78 2.82 23.93
N GLY A 22 10.71 1.86 23.92
CA GLY A 22 10.41 0.43 23.89
C GLY A 22 10.22 -0.15 22.47
N PRO A 23 10.64 -1.41 22.21
CA PRO A 23 10.55 -2.06 20.89
C PRO A 23 9.13 -2.31 20.40
N LYS A 24 8.13 -2.30 21.31
CA LYS A 24 6.72 -2.46 20.94
C LYS A 24 6.09 -1.15 20.45
N LYS A 25 6.61 0.02 20.84
CA LYS A 25 5.99 1.32 20.52
C LYS A 25 6.24 1.76 19.08
N LEU A 26 7.44 1.53 18.54
CA LEU A 26 7.72 1.84 17.13
C LEU A 26 6.78 1.13 16.14
N PRO A 27 6.56 -0.20 16.20
CA PRO A 27 5.63 -0.86 15.30
C PRO A 27 4.16 -0.51 15.56
N GLU A 28 3.80 -0.20 16.81
CA GLU A 28 2.45 0.27 17.17
C GLU A 28 2.15 1.62 16.50
N ILE A 29 3.07 2.59 16.63
CA ILE A 29 2.98 3.91 15.99
C ILE A 29 3.01 3.77 14.46
N GLY A 30 3.91 2.94 13.92
CA GLY A 30 4.00 2.69 12.48
C GLY A 30 2.72 2.10 11.90
N ARG A 31 2.04 1.20 12.63
CA ARG A 31 0.73 0.66 12.21
C ARG A 31 -0.34 1.74 12.21
N ALA A 32 -0.43 2.55 13.26
CA ALA A 32 -1.39 3.65 13.34
C ALA A 32 -1.18 4.67 12.23
N PHE A 33 0.06 5.15 12.07
CA PHE A 33 0.45 6.10 11.02
C PHE A 33 0.25 5.51 9.61
N GLY A 34 0.56 4.22 9.42
CA GLY A 34 0.38 3.54 8.15
C GLY A 34 -1.08 3.45 7.71
N ARG A 35 -2.03 3.27 8.64
CA ARG A 35 -3.47 3.34 8.32
C ARG A 35 -3.86 4.73 7.84
N THR A 36 -3.45 5.76 8.58
CA THR A 36 -3.67 7.17 8.19
C THR A 36 -3.09 7.47 6.81
N LEU A 37 -1.86 7.02 6.54
CA LEU A 37 -1.19 7.26 5.27
C LEU A 37 -1.88 6.52 4.10
N THR A 38 -2.42 5.32 4.37
CA THR A 38 -3.19 4.54 3.37
C THR A 38 -4.50 5.21 3.02
N GLU A 39 -5.24 5.70 4.02
CA GLU A 39 -6.47 6.46 3.82
C GLU A 39 -6.19 7.79 3.11
N PHE A 40 -5.15 8.52 3.55
CA PHE A 40 -4.72 9.76 2.92
C PHE A 40 -4.32 9.56 1.45
N LYS A 41 -3.56 8.51 1.15
CA LYS A 41 -3.21 8.13 -0.23
C LYS A 41 -4.46 7.81 -1.06
N SER A 42 -5.44 7.10 -0.48
CA SER A 42 -6.66 6.72 -1.19
C SER A 42 -7.54 7.93 -1.49
N ALA A 43 -7.69 8.84 -0.52
CA ALA A 43 -8.40 10.10 -0.71
C ALA A 43 -7.70 10.97 -1.76
N THR A 44 -6.38 11.15 -1.64
CA THR A 44 -5.59 11.95 -2.59
C THR A 44 -5.65 11.36 -3.99
N ASN A 45 -5.54 10.03 -4.14
CA ASN A 45 -5.70 9.36 -5.43
C ASN A 45 -7.11 9.51 -6.02
N GLY A 46 -8.15 9.58 -5.19
CA GLY A 46 -9.51 9.89 -5.64
C GLY A 46 -9.59 11.29 -6.24
N LEU A 47 -9.02 12.28 -5.55
CA LEU A 47 -9.01 13.68 -5.99
C LEU A 47 -8.19 13.87 -7.28
N VAL A 48 -6.97 13.33 -7.34
CA VAL A 48 -6.11 13.42 -8.54
C VAL A 48 -6.77 12.71 -9.73
N LYS A 49 -7.42 11.56 -9.49
CA LYS A 49 -8.03 10.78 -10.56
C LYS A 49 -9.35 11.37 -11.05
N ASP A 50 -10.02 12.19 -10.26
CA ASP A 50 -11.22 12.93 -10.69
C ASP A 50 -10.86 14.22 -11.47
N GLU A 51 -9.63 14.72 -11.35
CA GLU A 51 -9.07 15.77 -12.24
C GLU A 51 -8.64 15.22 -13.61
N ASP A 52 -8.37 13.90 -13.73
CA ASP A 52 -7.99 13.21 -14.97
C ASP A 52 -9.15 12.48 -15.68
N LYS A 53 -10.38 12.55 -15.15
CA LYS A 53 -11.56 11.81 -15.67
C LYS A 53 -12.50 12.68 -16.50
N ASP A 54 -11.94 13.32 -17.53
CA ASP A 54 -12.69 13.66 -18.75
C ASP A 54 -12.48 12.63 -19.89
N GLU A 55 -11.78 11.51 -19.63
CA GLU A 55 -11.68 10.42 -20.61
C GLU A 55 -12.15 9.07 -20.04
N GLY A 56 -13.14 8.51 -20.72
CA GLY A 56 -14.05 7.50 -20.22
C GLY A 56 -13.40 6.16 -19.84
N LYS A 57 -13.97 5.55 -18.81
CA LYS A 57 -14.09 4.09 -18.75
C LYS A 57 -15.27 3.70 -17.87
N ASN A 58 -16.41 3.55 -18.54
CA ASN A 58 -17.45 2.62 -18.13
C ASN A 58 -16.99 1.20 -18.51
N PRO A 59 -17.00 0.24 -17.59
CA PRO A 59 -17.26 -1.13 -18.00
C PRO A 59 -18.36 -1.73 -17.12
N GLU A 60 -19.61 -1.38 -17.42
CA GLU A 60 -20.72 -2.30 -17.29
C GLU A 60 -20.95 -2.97 -18.66
N LEU A 61 -21.16 -4.29 -18.62
CA LEU A 61 -21.67 -5.21 -19.65
C LEU A 61 -20.66 -6.20 -20.29
N THR A 62 -21.02 -7.48 -20.07
CA THR A 62 -20.88 -8.66 -20.96
C THR A 62 -19.64 -9.54 -20.84
N THR A 63 -19.80 -10.70 -20.19
CA THR A 63 -19.39 -12.01 -20.73
C THR A 63 -20.27 -13.08 -20.08
N VAL A 64 -21.41 -13.32 -20.71
CA VAL A 64 -22.07 -14.61 -20.71
C VAL A 64 -21.45 -15.36 -21.89
N GLU A 65 -20.49 -16.25 -21.64
CA GLU A 65 -20.26 -17.44 -22.48
C GLU A 65 -19.20 -18.33 -21.80
N LYS A 66 -19.66 -19.40 -21.13
CA LYS A 66 -18.83 -20.59 -20.94
C LYS A 66 -19.43 -21.67 -21.82
N LYS A 67 -18.73 -21.89 -22.93
CA LYS A 67 -19.04 -22.80 -24.02
C LYS A 67 -19.03 -24.26 -23.58
N GLN A 68 -19.97 -24.98 -24.17
CA GLN A 68 -19.84 -26.32 -24.75
C GLN A 68 -19.55 -27.47 -23.78
N ASP A 69 -20.65 -28.09 -23.37
CA ASP A 69 -20.74 -29.52 -23.11
C ASP A 69 -20.25 -30.29 -24.34
N GLU A 70 -19.19 -31.07 -24.12
CA GLU A 70 -18.68 -32.10 -25.00
C GLU A 70 -19.52 -33.35 -24.76
N SER A 71 -20.55 -33.61 -25.56
CA SER A 71 -21.10 -34.97 -25.71
C SER A 71 -22.19 -35.07 -26.77
N THR A 72 -22.24 -36.25 -27.38
CA THR A 72 -23.28 -36.82 -28.26
C THR A 72 -23.36 -36.26 -29.69
N VAL A 73 -22.70 -36.89 -30.67
CA VAL A 73 -23.02 -38.17 -31.35
C VAL A 73 -24.11 -38.00 -32.41
N SER A 74 -23.75 -38.50 -33.60
CA SER A 74 -24.54 -38.75 -34.82
C SER A 74 -24.60 -37.63 -35.85
#